data_AF-A0A922A131-F1
#
_entry.id   AF-A0A922A131-F1
#
_cell.length_a   1.000
_cell.length_b   1.000
_cell.length_c   1.000
_cell.angle_alpha   90.00
_cell.angle_beta   90.00
_cell.angle_gamma   90.00
#
_symmetry.space_group_name_H-M   'P 1'
#
loop_
_entity.id
_entity.type
_entity.pdbx_description
1 polymer ?
#
loop_
_entity_poly.entity_id
_entity_poly.type
_entity_poly.pdbx_seq_one_letter_code
_entity_poly.pdbx_strand_id
1 'polypeptide(L)'
;MQTLFKNHNKLSITNKKKLKDEAYHLYCVVYMIVSKHYNRIIISQISPMAETVGAEQEPPLLDFAALTGSPAMGPVRCCRCKAYMCPYMKFIDAGRHFKCAFCKATTEVPMEYTQYVTSMQQYGRVPAEMALGTYEIVATKEYCRVCCHLLY
;
A
#
# COMPACT_ATOMS: atom_id res chain seq x y z
N MET A 1 11.06 18.99 -20.84
CA MET A 1 12.35 18.95 -20.12
C MET A 1 12.85 17.53 -20.14
N GLN A 2 14.06 17.37 -20.67
CA GLN A 2 14.77 16.14 -21.04
C GLN A 2 14.94 15.17 -19.85
N THR A 3 14.67 13.88 -20.04
CA THR A 3 15.65 12.81 -20.34
C THR A 3 16.67 12.60 -19.23
N LEU A 4 16.77 11.37 -18.70
CA LEU A 4 18.04 10.67 -18.45
C LEU A 4 17.75 9.18 -18.18
N PHE A 5 17.76 8.40 -19.26
CA PHE A 5 18.24 7.03 -19.18
C PHE A 5 19.69 7.10 -18.67
N LYS A 6 19.96 6.60 -17.47
CA LYS A 6 21.33 6.35 -17.00
C LYS A 6 21.51 4.85 -16.75
N ASN A 7 22.22 4.27 -17.70
CA ASN A 7 23.22 3.23 -17.55
C ASN A 7 22.79 1.78 -17.32
N HIS A 8 23.02 1.01 -18.39
CA HIS A 8 23.43 -0.39 -18.38
C HIS A 8 24.42 -0.71 -17.25
N ASN A 9 24.25 -1.90 -16.65
CA ASN A 9 25.25 -2.64 -15.88
C ASN A 9 25.79 -2.00 -14.59
N LYS A 10 24.98 -2.04 -13.52
CA LYS A 10 25.43 -2.38 -12.16
C LYS A 10 24.21 -2.58 -11.25
N LEU A 11 23.72 -3.82 -11.14
CA LEU A 11 22.99 -4.22 -9.93
C LEU A 11 24.06 -4.44 -8.84
N SER A 12 24.50 -3.36 -8.21
CA SER A 12 25.20 -3.46 -6.94
C SER A 12 24.14 -3.74 -5.87
N ILE A 13 23.91 -5.03 -5.63
CA ILE A 13 23.18 -5.52 -4.47
C ILE A 13 24.11 -5.37 -3.26
N THR A 14 23.93 -4.29 -2.51
CA THR A 14 24.53 -4.06 -1.18
C THR A 14 23.63 -3.01 -0.53
N ASN A 15 22.91 -3.26 0.57
CA ASN A 15 23.42 -3.78 1.82
C ASN A 15 22.35 -4.52 2.67
N LYS A 16 22.78 -5.40 3.58
CA LYS A 16 21.91 -6.11 4.53
C LYS A 16 21.46 -5.14 5.64
N LYS A 17 20.19 -4.68 5.65
CA LYS A 17 19.59 -4.15 6.89
C LYS A 17 19.28 -5.33 7.82
N LYS A 18 20.17 -5.55 8.78
CA LYS A 18 20.00 -6.46 9.91
C LYS A 18 18.92 -5.85 10.82
N LEU A 19 17.65 -6.22 10.63
CA LEU A 19 16.60 -5.86 11.58
C LEU A 19 16.81 -6.66 12.86
N LYS A 20 17.20 -5.95 13.92
CA LYS A 20 17.10 -6.44 15.29
C LYS A 20 15.61 -6.47 15.66
N ASP A 21 15.18 -7.65 16.09
CA ASP A 21 14.13 -7.91 17.06
C ASP A 21 12.70 -7.37 16.79
N GLU A 22 11.81 -8.33 16.46
CA GLU A 22 10.36 -8.34 16.67
C GLU A 22 9.48 -7.16 16.19
N ALA A 23 9.38 -6.95 14.87
CA ALA A 23 8.18 -6.35 14.30
C ALA A 23 7.87 -6.95 12.91
N TYR A 24 6.69 -7.55 12.80
CA TYR A 24 6.18 -8.22 11.61
C TYR A 24 5.72 -7.17 10.58
N HIS A 25 6.67 -6.61 9.82
CA HIS A 25 6.38 -5.71 8.71
C HIS A 25 5.96 -6.54 7.50
N LEU A 26 4.66 -6.55 7.18
CA LEU A 26 4.15 -7.11 5.93
C LEU A 26 4.39 -6.07 4.83
N TYR A 27 5.49 -6.23 4.10
CA TYR A 27 5.88 -5.37 2.98
C TYR A 27 4.92 -5.56 1.79
N CYS A 28 3.74 -4.96 1.90
CA CYS A 28 2.73 -5.00 0.86
C CYS A 28 3.03 -3.92 -0.18
N VAL A 29 3.98 -4.19 -1.07
CA VAL A 29 4.21 -3.28 -2.19
C VAL A 29 3.18 -3.58 -3.28
N VAL A 30 2.18 -2.72 -3.35
CA VAL A 30 1.06 -2.81 -4.30
C VAL A 30 1.57 -2.42 -5.69
N TYR A 31 2.24 -3.32 -6.39
CA TYR A 31 2.56 -3.11 -7.79
C TYR A 31 1.41 -3.61 -8.68
N MET A 32 0.62 -2.65 -9.17
CA MET A 32 -0.33 -2.88 -10.25
C MET A 32 0.39 -3.06 -11.58
N ILE A 33 0.48 -4.28 -12.11
CA ILE A 33 0.50 -4.44 -13.57
C ILE A 33 -0.50 -5.53 -13.93
N VAL A 34 -1.77 -5.12 -14.09
CA VAL A 34 -2.75 -5.93 -14.83
C VAL A 34 -2.77 -5.40 -16.26
N SER A 35 -1.79 -5.82 -17.07
CA SER A 35 -1.85 -5.63 -18.52
C SER A 35 -2.49 -6.86 -19.15
N LYS A 36 -3.82 -6.88 -19.22
CA LYS A 36 -4.50 -7.72 -20.22
C LYS A 36 -4.49 -6.95 -21.54
N HIS A 37 -3.49 -7.22 -22.39
CA HIS A 37 -3.61 -7.00 -23.82
C HIS A 37 -2.99 -8.17 -24.58
N TYR A 38 -3.79 -8.70 -25.50
CA TYR A 38 -3.57 -9.89 -26.30
C TYR A 38 -2.17 -9.95 -26.97
N ASN A 39 -1.54 -11.12 -26.90
CA ASN A 39 -0.40 -11.57 -27.74
C ASN A 39 0.98 -10.88 -27.60
N ARG A 40 1.31 -10.22 -26.47
CA ARG A 40 2.67 -9.73 -26.19
C ARG A 40 3.13 -10.11 -24.79
N ILE A 41 4.36 -10.60 -24.67
CA ILE A 41 5.02 -10.84 -23.38
C ILE A 41 5.48 -9.48 -22.85
N ILE A 42 4.93 -9.06 -21.71
CA ILE A 42 5.37 -7.88 -20.96
C ILE A 42 6.07 -8.39 -19.71
N ILE A 43 7.34 -8.05 -19.54
CA ILE A 43 8.13 -8.38 -18.36
C ILE A 43 8.35 -7.10 -17.56
N SER A 44 8.04 -7.14 -16.27
CA SER A 44 8.34 -6.07 -15.32
C SER A 44 9.28 -6.57 -14.25
N GLN A 45 10.39 -5.86 -14.02
CA GLN A 45 11.28 -6.14 -12.90
C GLN A 45 10.78 -5.38 -11.68
N ILE A 46 10.55 -6.10 -10.58
CA ILE A 46 10.01 -5.54 -9.34
C ILE A 46 11.01 -5.85 -8.23
N SER A 47 11.43 -4.81 -7.51
CA SER A 47 12.28 -4.92 -6.31
C SER A 47 11.57 -4.26 -5.13
N PRO A 48 10.75 -5.01 -4.37
CA PRO A 48 9.90 -4.47 -3.31
C PRO A 48 10.66 -3.73 -2.21
N MET A 49 11.90 -4.14 -1.95
CA MET A 49 12.77 -3.57 -0.91
C MET A 49 13.95 -2.81 -1.52
N ALA A 50 13.74 -2.17 -2.67
CA ALA A 50 14.77 -1.31 -3.25
C ALA A 50 15.10 -0.18 -2.26
N GLU A 51 16.39 0.08 -2.07
CA GLU A 51 16.86 1.20 -1.25
C GLU A 51 16.49 2.52 -1.94
N THR A 52 16.04 3.50 -1.16
CA THR A 52 15.82 4.87 -1.63
C THR A 52 17.15 5.48 -2.07
N VAL A 53 17.16 6.16 -3.21
CA VAL A 53 18.39 6.75 -3.75
C VAL A 53 18.47 8.24 -3.46
N GLY A 54 19.57 8.69 -2.85
CA GLY A 54 19.84 10.11 -2.65
C GLY A 54 18.86 10.78 -1.67
N ALA A 55 18.01 11.67 -2.18
CA ALA A 55 17.05 12.46 -1.41
C ALA A 55 15.58 11.97 -1.58
N GLU A 56 15.39 10.76 -2.07
CA GLU A 56 14.07 10.13 -2.13
C GLU A 56 13.50 9.91 -0.72
N GLN A 57 12.21 10.15 -0.55
CA GLN A 57 11.52 9.93 0.72
C GLN A 57 11.23 8.44 0.90
N GLU A 58 11.53 7.89 2.09
CA GLU A 58 11.13 6.53 2.44
C GLU A 58 9.59 6.40 2.41
N PRO A 59 9.05 5.25 1.95
CA PRO A 59 7.62 5.01 1.97
C PRO A 59 7.05 5.19 3.38
N PRO A 60 5.95 5.94 3.56
CA PRO A 60 5.37 6.13 4.87
C PRO A 60 4.73 4.84 5.37
N LEU A 61 4.89 4.57 6.67
CA LEU A 61 4.23 3.47 7.36
C LEU A 61 2.86 3.93 7.89
N LEU A 62 1.81 3.22 7.50
CA LEU A 62 0.42 3.48 7.89
C LEU A 62 -0.05 2.44 8.91
N ASP A 63 -0.42 2.91 10.10
CA ASP A 63 -1.12 2.11 11.10
C ASP A 63 -2.61 2.48 11.10
N PHE A 64 -3.44 1.69 10.42
CA PHE A 64 -4.88 1.95 10.34
C PHE A 64 -5.58 1.88 11.69
N ALA A 65 -5.09 1.06 12.62
CA ALA A 65 -5.68 0.99 13.96
C ALA A 65 -5.45 2.30 14.73
N ALA A 66 -4.24 2.83 14.66
CA ALA A 66 -3.91 4.13 15.27
C ALA A 66 -4.60 5.30 14.57
N LEU A 67 -4.68 5.28 13.23
CA LEU A 67 -5.26 6.37 12.44
C LEU A 67 -6.78 6.48 12.57
N THR A 68 -7.48 5.36 12.73
CA THR A 68 -8.94 5.32 12.84
C THR A 68 -9.46 5.23 14.27
N GLY A 69 -8.56 5.04 15.25
CA GLY A 69 -8.92 4.85 16.66
C GLY A 69 -9.61 3.51 16.96
N SER A 70 -9.64 2.58 16.00
CA SER A 70 -10.29 1.28 16.15
C SER A 70 -9.24 0.16 16.04
N PRO A 71 -8.99 -0.61 17.12
CA PRO A 71 -7.89 -1.58 17.17
C PRO A 71 -8.07 -2.79 16.24
N ALA A 72 -9.29 -3.03 15.76
CA ALA A 72 -9.59 -4.09 14.79
C ALA A 72 -9.48 -3.62 13.34
N MET A 73 -9.30 -2.32 13.08
CA MET A 73 -9.26 -1.79 11.72
C MET A 73 -7.98 -2.19 11.01
N GLY A 74 -8.16 -2.90 9.90
CA GLY A 74 -7.12 -3.20 8.94
C GLY A 74 -7.21 -2.30 7.69
N PRO A 75 -6.32 -2.52 6.73
CA PRO A 75 -6.35 -1.78 5.48
C PRO A 75 -7.64 -2.06 4.68
N VAL A 76 -8.22 -1.00 4.12
CA VAL A 76 -9.40 -1.11 3.25
C VAL A 76 -9.00 -1.78 1.94
N ARG A 77 -9.73 -2.83 1.56
CA ARG A 77 -9.51 -3.62 0.35
C ARG A 77 -10.79 -3.78 -0.45
N CYS A 78 -10.65 -3.91 -1.77
CA CYS A 78 -11.78 -4.23 -2.64
C CYS A 78 -12.42 -5.57 -2.23
N CYS A 79 -13.75 -5.61 -2.09
CA CYS A 79 -14.47 -6.81 -1.69
C CYS A 79 -14.25 -7.99 -2.67
N ARG A 80 -14.09 -7.68 -3.97
CA ARG A 80 -13.99 -8.66 -5.06
C ARG A 80 -12.56 -9.11 -5.34
N CYS A 81 -11.67 -8.20 -5.72
CA CYS A 81 -10.30 -8.55 -6.13
C CYS A 81 -9.26 -8.43 -5.01
N LYS A 82 -9.68 -8.05 -3.80
CA LYS A 82 -8.82 -7.86 -2.61
C LYS A 82 -7.66 -6.86 -2.79
N ALA A 83 -7.71 -6.04 -3.85
CA ALA A 83 -6.75 -4.95 -4.06
C ALA A 83 -6.88 -3.93 -2.92
N TYR A 84 -5.73 -3.49 -2.40
CA TYR A 84 -5.64 -2.42 -1.41
C TYR A 84 -6.13 -1.09 -1.98
N MET A 85 -6.51 -0.17 -1.09
CA MET A 85 -6.76 1.22 -1.46
C MET A 85 -5.57 1.80 -2.22
N CYS A 86 -5.79 2.67 -3.19
CA CYS A 86 -4.71 3.34 -3.92
C CYS A 86 -5.23 4.64 -4.52
N PRO A 87 -4.36 5.54 -5.03
CA PRO A 87 -4.75 6.81 -5.64
C PRO A 87 -5.76 6.69 -6.79
N TYR A 88 -5.85 5.52 -7.41
CA TYR A 88 -6.76 5.27 -8.54
C TYR A 88 -8.17 4.86 -8.12
N MET A 89 -8.39 4.51 -6.85
CA MET A 89 -9.72 4.20 -6.32
C MET A 89 -10.55 5.49 -6.21
N LYS A 90 -11.82 5.44 -6.61
CA LYS A 90 -12.70 6.62 -6.61
C LYS A 90 -13.83 6.45 -5.61
N PHE A 91 -13.95 7.38 -4.67
CA PHE A 91 -15.11 7.46 -3.79
C PHE A 91 -16.36 7.86 -4.57
N ILE A 92 -17.48 7.23 -4.23
CA ILE A 92 -18.82 7.51 -4.75
C ILE A 92 -19.81 7.56 -3.56
N ASP A 93 -21.07 7.91 -3.81
CA ASP A 93 -22.13 7.95 -2.78
C ASP A 93 -21.74 8.75 -1.53
N ALA A 94 -21.15 9.94 -1.73
CA ALA A 94 -20.65 10.81 -0.68
C ALA A 94 -19.61 10.13 0.26
N GLY A 95 -18.79 9.23 -0.28
CA GLY A 95 -17.70 8.58 0.46
C GLY A 95 -18.08 7.30 1.18
N ARG A 96 -19.35 6.85 1.08
CA ARG A 96 -19.80 5.56 1.66
C ARG A 96 -19.33 4.35 0.87
N HIS A 97 -19.01 4.55 -0.40
CA HIS A 97 -18.49 3.49 -1.26
C HIS A 97 -17.28 3.98 -2.05
N PHE A 98 -16.47 3.03 -2.50
CA PHE A 98 -15.47 3.29 -3.54
C PHE A 98 -15.63 2.33 -4.71
N LYS A 99 -15.31 2.83 -5.91
CA LYS A 99 -15.24 2.04 -7.13
C LYS A 99 -13.80 1.59 -7.38
N CYS A 100 -13.59 0.29 -7.47
CA CYS A 100 -12.29 -0.31 -7.67
C CYS A 100 -11.72 0.04 -9.07
N ALA A 101 -10.50 0.58 -9.13
CA ALA A 101 -9.84 0.93 -10.39
C ALA A 101 -9.58 -0.29 -11.30
N PHE A 102 -9.36 -1.45 -10.69
CA PHE A 102 -8.95 -2.69 -11.34
C PHE A 102 -10.14 -3.47 -11.89
N CYS A 103 -11.06 -3.84 -10.99
CA CYS A 103 -12.15 -4.75 -11.30
C CYS A 103 -13.49 -4.02 -11.49
N LYS A 104 -13.54 -2.70 -11.22
CA LYS A 104 -14.75 -1.87 -11.34
C LYS A 104 -15.89 -2.24 -10.38
N ALA A 105 -15.67 -3.17 -9.45
CA ALA A 105 -16.62 -3.46 -8.37
C ALA A 105 -16.74 -2.26 -7.43
N THR A 106 -17.93 -2.06 -6.89
CA THR A 106 -18.19 -1.12 -5.80
C THR A 106 -17.97 -1.84 -4.48
N THR A 107 -17.32 -1.19 -3.51
CA THR A 107 -17.07 -1.73 -2.18
C THR A 107 -17.48 -0.68 -1.15
N GLU A 108 -18.18 -1.13 -0.11
CA GLU A 108 -18.56 -0.31 1.04
C GLU A 108 -17.33 0.09 1.84
N VAL A 109 -17.32 1.34 2.31
CA VAL A 109 -16.24 1.92 3.09
C VAL A 109 -16.67 1.95 4.56
N PRO A 110 -15.88 1.39 5.49
CA PRO A 110 -16.14 1.53 6.93
C PRO A 110 -16.21 2.99 7.36
N MET A 111 -17.14 3.31 8.27
CA MET A 111 -17.39 4.69 8.71
C MET A 111 -16.14 5.31 9.33
N GLU A 112 -15.40 4.55 10.12
CA GLU A 112 -14.17 4.94 10.80
C GLU A 112 -13.09 5.38 9.80
N TYR A 113 -13.03 4.70 8.65
CA TYR A 113 -12.11 5.09 7.57
C TYR A 113 -12.58 6.35 6.86
N THR A 114 -13.88 6.51 6.60
CA THR A 114 -14.41 7.74 6.01
C THR A 114 -14.19 8.94 6.94
N GLN A 115 -14.31 8.77 8.26
CA GLN A 115 -14.00 9.79 9.26
C GLN A 115 -12.52 10.18 9.21
N TYR A 116 -11.62 9.18 9.19
CA TYR A 116 -10.17 9.41 9.02
C TYR A 116 -9.87 10.23 7.75
N VAL A 117 -10.37 9.80 6.59
CA VAL A 117 -10.17 10.52 5.31
C VAL A 117 -10.72 11.95 5.38
N THR A 118 -11.91 12.12 5.94
CA THR A 118 -12.56 13.44 6.09
C THR A 118 -11.75 14.36 6.99
N SER A 119 -11.27 13.86 8.13
CA SER A 119 -10.43 14.65 9.06
C SER A 119 -9.14 15.13 8.40
N MET A 120 -8.45 14.26 7.65
CA MET A 120 -7.26 14.64 6.88
C MET A 120 -7.57 15.75 5.87
N GLN A 121 -8.69 15.63 5.15
CA GLN A 121 -9.12 16.63 4.17
C GLN A 121 -9.48 17.97 4.80
N GLN A 122 -10.05 17.99 6.01
CA GLN A 122 -10.31 19.23 6.76
C GLN A 122 -9.02 20.01 7.06
N TYR A 123 -7.91 19.31 7.28
CA TYR A 123 -6.58 19.92 7.42
C TYR A 123 -5.88 20.17 6.07
N GLY A 124 -6.58 20.05 4.94
CA GLY A 124 -6.04 20.23 3.60
C GLY A 124 -5.03 19.15 3.18
N ARG A 125 -5.07 17.97 3.82
CA ARG A 125 -4.16 16.85 3.54
C ARG A 125 -4.92 15.70 2.88
N VAL A 126 -4.22 14.95 2.04
CA VAL A 126 -4.72 13.71 1.45
C VAL A 126 -3.99 12.55 2.12
N PRO A 127 -4.71 11.49 2.55
CA PRO A 127 -4.09 10.28 3.10
C PRO A 127 -3.00 9.71 2.19
N ALA A 128 -1.93 9.16 2.77
CA ALA A 128 -0.76 8.71 2.01
C ALA A 128 -1.12 7.58 1.03
N GLU A 129 -2.04 6.69 1.39
CA GLU A 129 -2.54 5.62 0.52
C GLU A 129 -3.38 6.12 -0.68
N MET A 130 -3.81 7.38 -0.64
CA MET A 130 -4.54 8.05 -1.72
C MET A 130 -3.67 9.03 -2.51
N ALA A 131 -2.55 9.49 -1.93
CA ALA A 131 -1.65 10.46 -2.55
C ALA A 131 -0.40 9.81 -3.17
N LEU A 132 0.10 8.72 -2.59
CA LEU A 132 1.37 8.10 -2.95
C LEU A 132 1.18 6.76 -3.66
N GLY A 133 2.11 6.44 -4.56
CA GLY A 133 2.17 5.14 -5.23
C GLY A 133 2.77 4.03 -4.37
N THR A 134 3.54 4.39 -3.34
CA THR A 134 4.23 3.46 -2.44
C THR A 134 4.02 3.90 -1.00
N TYR A 135 3.61 2.96 -0.16
CA TYR A 135 3.46 3.12 1.27
C TYR A 135 3.48 1.74 1.93
N GLU A 136 3.77 1.69 3.22
CA GLU A 136 3.76 0.47 4.02
C GLU A 136 2.56 0.44 4.95
N ILE A 137 2.14 -0.75 5.38
CA ILE A 137 0.97 -0.93 6.23
C ILE A 137 1.36 -1.81 7.42
N VAL A 138 0.96 -1.41 8.62
CA VAL A 138 1.05 -2.26 9.81
C VAL A 138 0.07 -3.43 9.66
N ALA A 139 0.59 -4.65 9.68
CA ALA A 139 -0.21 -5.85 9.56
C ALA A 139 -1.05 -6.06 10.82
N THR A 140 -2.36 -6.24 10.66
CA THR A 140 -3.23 -6.66 11.77
C THR A 140 -3.03 -8.14 12.07
N LYS A 141 -3.48 -8.59 13.25
CA LYS A 141 -3.36 -9.99 13.69
C LYS A 141 -3.93 -11.01 12.68
N GLU A 142 -4.90 -10.62 11.88
CA GLU A 142 -5.51 -11.45 10.83
C GLU A 142 -4.52 -11.82 9.70
N TYR A 143 -3.48 -11.02 9.49
CA TYR A 143 -2.43 -11.30 8.50
C TYR A 143 -1.34 -12.21 9.06
N CYS A 144 -1.28 -12.39 10.38
CA CYS A 144 -0.32 -13.26 11.03
C CYS A 144 -0.87 -14.70 11.02
N ARG A 145 -0.09 -15.66 10.49
CA ARG A 145 -0.36 -17.08 10.76
C ARG A 145 -0.12 -17.34 12.24
N VAL A 146 -0.99 -18.14 12.85
CA VAL A 146 -0.88 -18.60 14.24
C VAL A 146 0.41 -19.43 14.40
N CYS A 147 1.55 -18.77 14.59
CA CYS A 147 2.79 -19.39 15.09
C CYS A 147 3.06 -18.98 16.55
N CYS A 148 2.10 -18.37 17.24
CA CYS A 148 2.22 -18.01 18.65
C CYS A 148 1.38 -18.97 19.52
N HIS A 149 1.71 -20.26 19.47
CA HIS A 149 1.30 -21.21 20.53
C HIS A 149 2.48 -21.80 21.29
N LEU A 150 3.66 -21.17 21.19
CA LEU A 150 4.83 -21.58 21.95
C LEU A 150 5.58 -20.32 22.38
N LEU A 151 5.12 -19.66 23.44
CA LEU A 151 5.95 -18.99 24.45
C LEU A 151 5.04 -18.66 25.66
N TYR A 152 4.72 -19.70 26.43
CA TYR A 152 4.49 -19.62 27.87
C TYR A 152 5.48 -20.59 28.53
#